data_AF-A0AAD6GR60-F1
#
_entry.id   AF-A0AAD6GR60-F1
#
_cell.length_a   1.000
_cell.length_b   1.000
_cell.length_c   1.000
_cell.angle_alpha   90.00
_cell.angle_beta   90.00
_cell.angle_gamma   90.00
#
_symmetry.space_group_name_H-M   'P 1'
#
loop_
_entity.id
_entity.type
_entity.pdbx_description
1 polymer ?
#
loop_
_entity_poly.entity_id
_entity_poly.type
_entity_poly.pdbx_seq_one_letter_code
_entity_poly.pdbx_strand_id
1 'polypeptide(L)'
;MCHCSVCRYTHGAPCSFHAPLPSGVEPEFIESSSLQKLTGYLQPRSNSTVYFCSTCGCHIGGFNGVWTISTAIFDANREDNDIWLYNAHMLPDSSPDGGLAAVFSEIDNRPLVTDNLDGSILPDVSLPIERQSTERELRAECHCGGVSFTISRPSEEFIASPASKGWLLDLDKRKWLAGMDVCDDCRLVSGTNVIAWMFVPLDHITPRPPKDLSIGTAKRYKSTEDVNRVFCGTCGATVFYHCDERPHIVDVAMGILRAPEGAMAEDWSIWRAGRPAWPENGMRYHAGFSRALIEGMKRWGAERGHPQEFKIP
;
A
#
# COMPACT_ATOMS: atom_id res chain seq x y z
N MET A 1 0.14 -13.94 2.36
CA MET A 1 0.24 -12.55 1.86
C MET A 1 0.25 -12.60 0.35
N CYS A 2 -0.62 -11.88 -0.35
CA CYS A 2 -0.65 -11.90 -1.82
C CYS A 2 -0.09 -10.60 -2.40
N HIS A 3 0.95 -10.75 -3.23
CA HIS A 3 1.74 -9.68 -3.82
C HIS A 3 1.36 -9.38 -5.25
N CYS A 4 0.34 -10.01 -5.83
CA CYS A 4 0.01 -9.78 -7.23
C CYS A 4 -0.39 -8.32 -7.50
N SER A 5 -0.18 -7.88 -8.75
CA SER A 5 -0.52 -6.53 -9.18
C SER A 5 -1.97 -6.16 -8.87
N VAL A 6 -2.91 -7.09 -9.08
CA VAL A 6 -4.33 -6.92 -8.74
C VAL A 6 -4.52 -6.57 -7.26
N CYS A 7 -3.92 -7.35 -6.35
CA CYS A 7 -4.02 -7.11 -4.92
C CYS A 7 -3.39 -5.76 -4.52
N ARG A 8 -2.18 -5.45 -5.01
CA ARG A 8 -1.50 -4.18 -4.72
C ARG A 8 -2.34 -2.99 -5.21
N TYR A 9 -2.78 -3.02 -6.47
CA TYR A 9 -3.51 -1.93 -7.10
C TYR A 9 -4.93 -1.76 -6.55
N THR A 10 -5.53 -2.82 -5.98
CA THR A 10 -6.86 -2.77 -5.36
C THR A 10 -6.80 -2.26 -3.92
N HIS A 11 -5.74 -2.55 -3.16
CA HIS A 11 -5.60 -2.08 -1.77
C HIS A 11 -4.90 -0.72 -1.69
N GLY A 12 -4.01 -0.41 -2.63
CA GLY A 12 -3.05 0.68 -2.49
C GLY A 12 -1.94 0.37 -1.48
N ALA A 13 -1.65 -0.91 -1.25
CA ALA A 13 -0.67 -1.36 -0.27
C ALA A 13 0.38 -2.28 -0.93
N PRO A 14 1.54 -2.53 -0.26
CA PRO A 14 2.59 -3.38 -0.81
C PRO A 14 2.13 -4.81 -1.14
N CYS A 15 1.15 -5.33 -0.39
CA CYS A 15 0.50 -6.62 -0.61
C CYS A 15 -0.83 -6.66 0.17
N SER A 16 -1.62 -7.72 -0.05
CA SER A 16 -2.83 -8.00 0.73
C SER A 16 -2.57 -9.02 1.85
N PHE A 17 -3.28 -8.85 2.96
CA PHE A 17 -3.20 -9.69 4.17
C PHE A 17 -4.51 -10.41 4.38
N HIS A 18 -4.68 -11.48 3.61
CA HIS A 18 -5.94 -12.18 3.46
C HIS A 18 -5.85 -13.61 3.99
N ALA A 19 -6.89 -14.07 4.67
CA ALA A 19 -7.02 -15.44 5.15
C ALA A 19 -8.37 -16.04 4.72
N PRO A 20 -8.37 -17.23 4.09
CA PRO A 20 -9.61 -17.89 3.68
C PRO A 20 -10.37 -18.39 4.90
N LEU A 21 -11.68 -18.21 4.90
CA LEU A 21 -12.60 -18.84 5.85
C LEU A 21 -12.91 -20.27 5.40
N PRO A 22 -13.29 -21.18 6.32
CA PRO A 22 -13.80 -22.49 5.95
C PRO A 22 -15.01 -22.39 5.02
N SER A 23 -15.20 -23.39 4.15
CA SER A 23 -16.35 -23.43 3.24
C SER A 23 -17.67 -23.34 4.01
N GLY A 24 -18.57 -22.48 3.55
CA GLY A 24 -19.87 -22.23 4.20
C GLY A 24 -19.81 -21.30 5.42
N VAL A 25 -18.63 -20.82 5.83
CA VAL A 25 -18.49 -19.79 6.86
C VAL A 25 -18.54 -18.41 6.22
N GLU A 26 -19.41 -17.55 6.76
CA GLU A 26 -19.61 -16.17 6.30
C GLU A 26 -19.32 -15.17 7.43
N PRO A 27 -18.84 -13.95 7.12
CA PRO A 27 -18.68 -12.91 8.12
C PRO A 27 -20.01 -12.49 8.72
N GLU A 28 -20.11 -12.51 10.05
CA GLU A 28 -21.19 -11.87 10.79
C GLU A 28 -20.80 -10.43 11.14
N PHE A 29 -21.61 -9.46 10.71
CA PHE A 29 -21.32 -8.05 10.92
C PHE A 29 -21.85 -7.57 12.27
N ILE A 30 -20.99 -6.90 13.05
CA ILE A 30 -21.34 -6.31 14.34
C ILE A 30 -22.02 -4.95 14.11
N GLU A 31 -23.20 -4.73 14.70
CA GLU A 31 -23.93 -3.46 14.59
C GLU A 31 -23.06 -2.28 15.07
N SER A 32 -23.01 -1.14 14.38
CA SER A 32 -23.84 -0.76 13.22
C SER A 32 -23.28 -1.16 11.85
N SER A 33 -22.23 -1.96 11.77
CA SER A 33 -21.69 -2.44 10.49
C SER A 33 -22.67 -3.42 9.81
N SER A 34 -22.67 -3.42 8.48
CA SER A 34 -23.44 -4.37 7.68
C SER A 34 -22.89 -4.47 6.27
N LEU A 35 -23.25 -5.52 5.54
CA LEU A 35 -22.88 -5.70 4.14
C LEU A 35 -23.36 -4.52 3.26
N GLN A 36 -24.49 -3.90 3.59
CA GLN A 36 -25.03 -2.73 2.85
C GLN A 36 -24.18 -1.46 3.04
N LYS A 37 -23.35 -1.41 4.09
CA LYS A 37 -22.38 -0.32 4.30
C LYS A 37 -21.05 -0.57 3.57
N LEU A 38 -20.91 -1.70 2.89
CA LEU A 38 -19.74 -2.01 2.07
C LEU A 38 -20.02 -1.71 0.60
N THR A 39 -18.95 -1.36 -0.13
CA THR A 39 -18.95 -1.31 -1.59
C THR A 39 -18.30 -2.60 -2.08
N GLY A 40 -19.02 -3.33 -2.94
CA GLY A 40 -18.49 -4.51 -3.64
C GLY A 40 -17.88 -4.10 -4.98
N TYR A 41 -16.66 -4.55 -5.25
CA TYR A 41 -15.96 -4.37 -6.51
C TYR A 41 -15.67 -5.73 -7.14
N LEU A 42 -16.41 -6.04 -8.22
CA LEU A 42 -16.14 -7.22 -9.03
C LEU A 42 -14.88 -6.98 -9.85
N GLN A 43 -13.83 -7.75 -9.56
CA GLN A 43 -12.55 -7.60 -10.24
C GLN A 43 -12.66 -8.06 -11.70
N PRO A 44 -12.27 -7.23 -12.69
CA PRO A 44 -12.24 -7.65 -14.07
C PRO A 44 -11.47 -8.95 -14.29
N ARG A 45 -12.03 -9.86 -15.08
CA ARG A 45 -11.44 -11.16 -15.42
C ARG A 45 -11.19 -12.09 -14.21
N SER A 46 -11.85 -11.83 -13.08
CA SER A 46 -11.88 -12.72 -11.93
C SER A 46 -13.34 -12.93 -11.50
N ASN A 47 -13.62 -14.05 -10.84
CA ASN A 47 -14.93 -14.31 -10.21
C ASN A 47 -14.95 -13.82 -8.75
N SER A 48 -14.00 -12.97 -8.35
CA SER A 48 -13.87 -12.46 -6.99
C SER A 48 -14.43 -11.05 -6.88
N THR A 49 -15.34 -10.86 -5.93
CA THR A 49 -15.78 -9.53 -5.49
C THR A 49 -15.01 -9.15 -4.24
N VAL A 50 -14.30 -8.02 -4.27
CA VAL A 50 -13.65 -7.43 -3.09
C VAL A 50 -14.62 -6.45 -2.43
N TYR A 51 -14.71 -6.50 -1.11
CA TYR A 51 -15.56 -5.63 -0.31
C TYR A 51 -14.73 -4.71 0.56
N PHE A 52 -15.08 -3.42 0.54
CA PHE A 52 -14.48 -2.41 1.39
C PHE A 52 -15.53 -1.47 1.98
N CYS A 53 -15.23 -0.83 3.11
CA CYS A 53 -16.11 0.13 3.75
C CYS A 53 -16.38 1.32 2.83
N SER A 54 -17.66 1.60 2.55
CA SER A 54 -18.09 2.68 1.65
C SER A 54 -17.69 4.08 2.14
N THR A 55 -17.41 4.22 3.45
CA THR A 55 -17.06 5.48 4.11
C THR A 55 -15.56 5.72 4.14
N CYS A 56 -14.76 4.73 4.57
CA CYS A 56 -13.34 4.94 4.86
C CYS A 56 -12.37 4.18 3.94
N GLY A 57 -12.86 3.29 3.07
CA GLY A 57 -12.02 2.50 2.17
C GLY A 57 -11.39 1.24 2.79
N CYS A 58 -11.61 0.98 4.08
CA CYS A 58 -11.13 -0.22 4.78
C CYS A 58 -11.51 -1.50 4.02
N HIS A 59 -10.51 -2.29 3.58
CA HIS A 59 -10.74 -3.58 2.93
C HIS A 59 -11.15 -4.62 3.96
N ILE A 60 -12.31 -5.24 3.74
CA ILE A 60 -12.89 -6.26 4.63
C ILE A 60 -12.49 -7.66 4.18
N GLY A 61 -12.47 -7.89 2.87
CA GLY A 61 -12.18 -9.20 2.28
C GLY A 61 -12.72 -9.33 0.87
N GLY A 62 -12.72 -10.54 0.34
CA GLY A 62 -13.32 -10.87 -0.94
C GLY A 62 -14.08 -12.19 -0.92
N PHE A 63 -14.94 -12.37 -1.91
CA PHE A 63 -15.77 -13.56 -2.07
C PHE A 63 -15.73 -14.04 -3.52
N ASN A 64 -15.37 -15.31 -3.70
CA ASN A 64 -15.37 -16.01 -5.00
C ASN A 64 -16.04 -17.39 -4.90
N GLY A 65 -16.98 -17.56 -3.96
CA GLY A 65 -17.53 -18.85 -3.54
C GLY A 65 -17.06 -19.25 -2.13
N VAL A 66 -15.88 -18.77 -1.72
CA VAL A 66 -15.40 -18.83 -0.34
C VAL A 66 -14.99 -17.43 0.09
N TRP A 67 -15.29 -17.06 1.34
CA TRP A 67 -14.85 -15.79 1.90
C TRP A 67 -13.37 -15.83 2.21
N THR A 68 -12.66 -14.78 1.83
CA THR A 68 -11.30 -14.51 2.26
C THR A 68 -11.30 -13.15 2.94
N ILE A 69 -10.96 -13.09 4.22
CA ILE A 69 -11.07 -11.86 5.02
C ILE A 69 -9.72 -11.18 5.17
N SER A 70 -9.73 -9.86 5.27
CA SER A 70 -8.56 -9.12 5.70
C SER A 70 -8.29 -9.40 7.16
N THR A 71 -7.11 -9.95 7.48
CA THR A 71 -6.74 -10.20 8.86
C THR A 71 -6.51 -8.88 9.61
N ALA A 72 -6.12 -7.82 8.88
CA ALA A 72 -5.77 -6.52 9.43
C ALA A 72 -6.91 -5.78 10.14
N ILE A 73 -8.17 -6.17 9.94
CA ILE A 73 -9.34 -5.52 10.57
C ILE A 73 -9.69 -6.10 11.93
N PHE A 74 -9.04 -7.20 12.32
CA PHE A 74 -9.24 -7.81 13.62
C PHE A 74 -8.39 -7.10 14.67
N ASP A 75 -8.81 -7.18 15.92
CA ASP A 75 -8.01 -6.71 17.03
C ASP A 75 -6.71 -7.52 17.15
N ALA A 76 -5.72 -6.91 17.80
CA ALA A 76 -4.53 -7.65 18.22
C ALA A 76 -5.01 -8.80 19.10
N ASN A 77 -4.88 -10.05 18.64
CA ASN A 77 -5.26 -11.24 19.40
C ASN A 77 -4.35 -11.39 20.61
N ARG A 78 -4.67 -10.65 21.68
CA ARG A 78 -3.88 -10.63 22.91
C ARG A 78 -4.06 -11.89 23.76
N GLU A 79 -5.05 -12.72 23.44
CA GLU A 79 -5.42 -13.89 24.23
C GLU A 79 -5.37 -15.22 23.44
N ASP A 80 -5.52 -15.17 22.10
CA ASP A 80 -5.36 -16.33 21.21
C ASP A 80 -4.13 -16.15 20.30
N ASN A 81 -2.98 -16.64 20.76
CA ASN A 81 -1.86 -16.82 19.84
C ASN A 81 -2.31 -17.77 18.73
N ASP A 82 -2.08 -17.41 17.47
CA ASP A 82 -2.20 -18.29 16.29
C ASP A 82 -3.54 -18.38 15.52
N ILE A 83 -4.49 -17.43 15.64
CA ILE A 83 -5.69 -17.45 14.77
C ILE A 83 -5.32 -17.34 13.28
N TRP A 84 -4.34 -16.49 12.94
CA TRP A 84 -3.86 -16.32 11.57
C TRP A 84 -2.36 -16.53 11.48
N LEU A 85 -1.94 -17.48 10.64
CA LEU A 85 -0.53 -17.75 10.38
C LEU A 85 -0.18 -17.23 8.98
N TYR A 86 0.70 -16.23 8.91
CA TYR A 86 1.33 -15.86 7.65
C TYR A 86 2.41 -16.90 7.31
N ASN A 87 2.12 -17.77 6.34
CA ASN A 87 2.98 -18.89 5.97
C ASN A 87 3.48 -18.82 4.51
N ALA A 88 3.02 -17.84 3.73
CA ALA A 88 3.39 -17.74 2.32
C ALA A 88 3.42 -16.31 1.77
N HIS A 89 4.35 -16.10 0.84
CA HIS A 89 4.34 -15.07 -0.17
C HIS A 89 3.72 -15.62 -1.46
N MET A 90 2.50 -15.20 -1.77
CA MET A 90 1.79 -15.58 -2.99
C MET A 90 2.08 -14.56 -4.09
N LEU A 91 2.39 -15.03 -5.28
CA LEU A 91 2.61 -14.27 -6.50
C LEU A 91 3.69 -13.17 -6.42
N PRO A 92 4.84 -13.37 -5.73
CA PRO A 92 5.86 -12.34 -5.61
C PRO A 92 6.47 -11.91 -6.96
N ASP A 93 6.51 -12.80 -7.96
CA ASP A 93 7.09 -12.50 -9.28
C ASP A 93 6.21 -11.52 -10.09
N SER A 94 5.02 -11.19 -9.59
CA SER A 94 4.21 -10.08 -10.12
C SER A 94 4.82 -8.70 -9.87
N SER A 95 5.98 -8.63 -9.24
CA SER A 95 6.81 -7.44 -9.09
C SER A 95 8.24 -7.78 -9.50
N PRO A 96 8.84 -7.12 -10.52
CA PRO A 96 10.19 -7.44 -10.97
C PRO A 96 11.27 -7.32 -9.89
N ASP A 97 11.12 -6.40 -8.94
CA ASP A 97 11.99 -6.23 -7.75
C ASP A 97 11.64 -7.16 -6.57
N GLY A 98 10.65 -8.05 -6.72
CA GLY A 98 10.11 -8.92 -5.67
C GLY A 98 9.20 -8.20 -4.65
N GLY A 99 9.05 -6.88 -4.73
CA GLY A 99 8.21 -6.08 -3.84
C GLY A 99 8.52 -6.33 -2.36
N LEU A 100 7.48 -6.39 -1.53
CA LEU A 100 7.64 -6.68 -0.09
C LEU A 100 8.18 -8.09 0.18
N ALA A 101 7.99 -9.06 -0.73
CA ALA A 101 8.50 -10.41 -0.54
C ALA A 101 10.04 -10.49 -0.57
N ALA A 102 10.70 -9.52 -1.20
CA ALA A 102 12.17 -9.43 -1.21
C ALA A 102 12.75 -8.97 0.14
N VAL A 103 11.92 -8.50 1.06
CA VAL A 103 12.35 -7.88 2.32
C VAL A 103 12.61 -8.94 3.40
N PHE A 104 11.80 -9.99 3.46
CA PHE A 104 11.92 -11.07 4.44
C PHE A 104 11.38 -12.37 3.88
N SER A 105 11.93 -13.50 4.33
CA SER A 105 11.53 -14.85 3.88
C SER A 105 11.07 -15.75 5.03
N GLU A 106 11.05 -15.21 6.26
CA GLU A 106 10.67 -15.94 7.46
C GLU A 106 9.97 -15.03 8.47
N ILE A 107 9.10 -15.60 9.30
CA ILE A 107 8.45 -14.94 10.44
C ILE A 107 8.61 -15.85 11.66
N ASP A 108 9.18 -15.32 12.74
CA ASP A 108 9.45 -16.08 13.98
C ASP A 108 10.21 -17.40 13.73
N ASN A 109 11.28 -17.34 12.92
CA ASN A 109 12.08 -18.49 12.47
C ASN A 109 11.29 -19.55 11.68
N ARG A 110 10.10 -19.22 11.18
CA ARG A 110 9.33 -20.09 10.29
C ARG A 110 9.49 -19.59 8.85
N PRO A 111 10.07 -20.39 7.95
CA PRO A 111 10.17 -20.04 6.53
C PRO A 111 8.79 -19.84 5.92
N LEU A 112 8.69 -18.84 5.05
CA LEU A 112 7.51 -18.59 4.23
C LEU A 112 7.65 -19.35 2.91
N VAL A 113 6.57 -20.01 2.50
CA VAL A 113 6.47 -20.61 1.16
C VAL A 113 6.34 -19.50 0.12
N THR A 114 7.06 -19.62 -0.98
CA THR A 114 6.88 -18.76 -2.16
C THR A 114 6.08 -19.54 -3.19
N ASP A 115 4.92 -19.02 -3.58
CA ASP A 115 4.03 -19.67 -4.54
C ASP A 115 3.54 -18.67 -5.59
N ASN A 116 3.98 -18.85 -6.84
CA ASN A 116 3.58 -18.00 -7.97
C ASN A 116 2.34 -18.50 -8.72
N LEU A 117 1.71 -19.60 -8.26
CA LEU A 117 0.60 -20.29 -8.92
C LEU A 117 0.92 -20.63 -10.40
N ASP A 118 0.18 -21.55 -11.02
CA ASP A 118 0.35 -21.77 -12.46
C ASP A 118 -0.15 -20.53 -13.23
N GLY A 119 0.71 -19.95 -14.07
CA GLY A 119 0.54 -18.65 -14.76
C GLY A 119 -0.66 -18.53 -15.72
N SER A 120 -1.55 -19.50 -15.75
CA SER A 120 -2.80 -19.50 -16.51
C SER A 120 -3.96 -18.78 -15.79
N ILE A 121 -3.79 -18.42 -14.51
CA ILE A 121 -4.88 -17.87 -13.67
C ILE A 121 -4.80 -16.34 -13.53
N LEU A 122 -3.68 -15.71 -13.90
CA LEU A 122 -3.53 -14.27 -13.75
C LEU A 122 -3.93 -13.53 -15.02
N PRO A 123 -4.91 -12.61 -14.97
CA PRO A 123 -5.13 -11.72 -16.09
C PRO A 123 -3.87 -10.88 -16.29
N ASP A 124 -3.25 -11.03 -17.45
CA ASP A 124 -2.22 -10.12 -17.93
C ASP A 124 -2.81 -8.70 -17.93
N VAL A 125 -2.32 -7.88 -17.02
CA VAL A 125 -2.59 -6.42 -17.02
C VAL A 125 -1.42 -5.73 -17.71
N SER A 126 -1.01 -6.25 -18.87
CA SER A 126 -0.13 -5.54 -19.77
C SER A 126 -0.82 -4.22 -20.17
N LEU A 127 -0.20 -3.11 -19.76
CA LEU A 127 -0.71 -1.77 -20.05
C LEU A 127 -0.36 -1.41 -21.51
N PRO A 128 -1.24 -0.69 -22.22
CA PRO A 128 -0.88 -0.07 -23.49
C PRO A 128 0.38 0.79 -23.33
N ILE A 129 1.28 0.76 -24.33
CA ILE A 129 2.61 1.42 -24.31
C ILE A 129 2.49 2.92 -23.95
N GLU A 130 1.46 3.61 -24.45
CA GLU A 130 1.20 5.03 -24.20
C GLU A 130 0.87 5.38 -22.74
N ARG A 131 0.66 4.38 -21.88
CA ARG A 131 0.30 4.57 -20.47
C ARG A 131 1.36 4.02 -19.51
N GLN A 132 2.58 3.81 -19.98
CA GLN A 132 3.69 3.34 -19.14
C GLN A 132 4.42 4.50 -18.48
N SER A 133 5.04 4.24 -17.33
CA SER A 133 5.95 5.20 -16.71
C SER A 133 7.16 5.42 -17.62
N THR A 134 7.67 6.66 -17.61
CA THR A 134 8.87 7.05 -18.35
C THR A 134 10.01 7.31 -17.38
N GLU A 135 11.18 7.67 -17.87
CA GLU A 135 12.30 8.12 -17.02
C GLU A 135 11.93 9.37 -16.17
N ARG A 136 11.03 10.22 -16.69
CA ARG A 136 10.68 11.52 -16.11
C ARG A 136 9.35 11.56 -15.37
N GLU A 137 8.46 10.60 -15.66
CA GLU A 137 7.11 10.53 -15.06
C GLU A 137 6.78 9.13 -14.59
N LEU A 138 6.42 9.02 -13.31
CA LEU A 138 5.94 7.80 -12.68
C LEU A 138 4.42 7.79 -12.67
N ARG A 139 3.80 6.81 -13.31
CA ARG A 139 2.35 6.68 -13.27
C ARG A 139 1.90 6.05 -11.96
N ALA A 140 0.82 6.58 -11.40
CA ALA A 140 0.07 6.02 -10.30
C ALA A 140 -1.38 5.77 -10.75
N GLU A 141 -1.89 4.57 -10.51
CA GLU A 141 -3.24 4.20 -10.92
C GLU A 141 -3.84 3.12 -10.01
N CYS A 142 -5.08 3.31 -9.57
CA CYS A 142 -5.81 2.26 -8.86
C CYS A 142 -6.26 1.12 -9.80
N HIS A 143 -6.64 -0.04 -9.28
CA HIS A 143 -6.98 -1.19 -10.12
C HIS A 143 -8.06 -0.91 -11.18
N CYS A 144 -9.10 -0.15 -10.84
CA CYS A 144 -10.20 0.12 -11.79
C CYS A 144 -9.90 1.26 -12.78
N GLY A 145 -8.74 1.92 -12.69
CA GLY A 145 -8.39 3.08 -13.52
C GLY A 145 -9.16 4.37 -13.21
N GLY A 146 -10.06 4.35 -12.23
CA GLY A 146 -10.91 5.51 -11.87
C GLY A 146 -10.12 6.63 -11.19
N VAL A 147 -9.01 6.30 -10.55
CA VAL A 147 -7.98 7.25 -10.07
C VAL A 147 -6.70 6.94 -10.82
N SER A 148 -6.19 7.94 -11.56
CA SER A 148 -4.99 7.85 -12.39
C SER A 148 -4.31 9.22 -12.45
N PHE A 149 -3.00 9.29 -12.20
CA PHE A 149 -2.19 10.51 -12.29
C PHE A 149 -0.72 10.15 -12.53
N THR A 150 0.10 11.14 -12.85
CA THR A 150 1.55 11.01 -12.95
C THR A 150 2.25 11.82 -11.87
N ILE A 151 3.41 11.34 -11.43
CA ILE A 151 4.33 11.99 -10.50
C ILE A 151 5.60 12.32 -11.28
N SER A 152 5.98 13.59 -11.31
CA SER A 152 7.25 14.00 -11.91
C SER A 152 8.41 13.82 -10.94
N ARG A 153 9.64 13.82 -11.47
CA ARG A 153 10.86 13.97 -10.67
C ARG A 153 10.88 15.35 -10.00
N PRO A 154 11.60 15.52 -8.88
CA PRO A 154 11.87 16.84 -8.31
C PRO A 154 12.41 17.80 -9.38
N SER A 155 11.71 18.91 -9.60
CA SER A 155 12.13 19.94 -10.56
C SER A 155 13.34 20.72 -10.06
N GLU A 156 14.12 21.32 -10.97
CA GLU A 156 15.24 22.19 -10.60
C GLU A 156 14.79 23.36 -9.71
N GLU A 157 13.61 23.94 -10.00
CA GLU A 157 13.01 25.00 -9.18
C GLU A 157 12.69 24.51 -7.77
N PHE A 158 12.10 23.31 -7.61
CA PHE A 158 11.80 22.75 -6.30
C PHE A 158 13.09 22.48 -5.51
N ILE A 159 14.08 21.84 -6.15
CA ILE A 159 15.40 21.53 -5.56
C ILE A 159 16.08 22.81 -5.05
N ALA A 160 16.00 23.91 -5.79
CA ALA A 160 16.59 25.19 -5.40
C ALA A 160 15.77 25.93 -4.33
N SER A 161 14.50 25.56 -4.11
CA SER A 161 13.62 26.25 -3.17
C SER A 161 13.84 25.81 -1.71
N PRO A 162 13.55 26.69 -0.72
CA PRO A 162 13.50 26.30 0.68
C PRO A 162 12.48 25.20 0.99
N ALA A 163 11.45 25.02 0.15
CA ALA A 163 10.40 24.02 0.33
C ALA A 163 10.90 22.58 0.15
N SER A 164 12.04 22.37 -0.51
CA SER A 164 12.66 21.04 -0.62
C SER A 164 13.36 20.57 0.66
N LYS A 165 13.62 21.47 1.61
CA LYS A 165 14.40 21.18 2.81
C LYS A 165 13.74 20.05 3.62
N GLY A 166 14.44 18.94 3.76
CA GLY A 166 13.98 17.75 4.47
C GLY A 166 13.09 16.81 3.65
N TRP A 167 12.71 17.18 2.42
CA TRP A 167 11.93 16.36 1.49
C TRP A 167 12.79 15.71 0.39
N LEU A 168 14.08 16.07 0.32
CA LEU A 168 15.07 15.47 -0.57
C LEU A 168 16.35 15.16 0.23
N LEU A 169 17.07 14.12 -0.19
CA LEU A 169 18.38 13.75 0.36
C LEU A 169 19.47 13.99 -0.68
N ASP A 170 20.66 14.39 -0.22
CA ASP A 170 21.83 14.58 -1.10
C ASP A 170 22.31 13.27 -1.76
N LEU A 171 21.84 12.12 -1.25
CA LEU A 171 22.11 10.80 -1.84
C LEU A 171 21.66 10.72 -3.32
N ASP A 172 20.43 11.16 -3.62
CA ASP A 172 19.94 11.36 -4.99
C ASP A 172 18.76 12.34 -4.98
N LYS A 173 19.00 13.58 -5.42
CA LYS A 173 17.98 14.64 -5.46
C LYS A 173 16.90 14.43 -6.53
N ARG A 174 17.00 13.38 -7.34
CA ARG A 174 15.97 13.01 -8.34
C ARG A 174 14.91 12.07 -7.76
N LYS A 175 15.07 11.60 -6.52
CA LYS A 175 14.18 10.61 -5.90
C LYS A 175 13.40 11.22 -4.75
N TRP A 176 12.15 10.77 -4.61
CA TRP A 176 11.28 11.13 -3.50
C TRP A 176 11.60 10.27 -2.27
N LEU A 177 11.26 10.76 -1.08
CA LEU A 177 11.40 9.94 0.13
C LEU A 177 10.27 8.92 0.20
N ALA A 178 10.57 7.74 0.73
CA ALA A 178 9.60 6.69 0.97
C ALA A 178 9.75 6.07 2.37
N GLY A 179 8.66 5.56 2.91
CA GLY A 179 8.66 4.91 4.20
C GLY A 179 7.49 3.96 4.39
N MET A 180 7.67 2.98 5.26
CA MET A 180 6.60 2.10 5.71
C MET A 180 5.94 2.65 6.97
N ASP A 181 4.65 2.39 7.11
CA ASP A 181 3.86 2.72 8.29
C ASP A 181 3.06 1.49 8.74
N VAL A 182 3.13 1.22 10.04
CA VAL A 182 2.46 0.10 10.71
C VAL A 182 1.56 0.59 11.86
N CYS A 183 1.14 1.87 11.85
CA CYS A 183 0.17 2.38 12.81
C CYS A 183 -1.21 1.73 12.65
N ASP A 184 -2.00 1.75 13.74
CA ASP A 184 -3.33 1.16 13.74
C ASP A 184 -4.28 1.82 12.75
N ASP A 185 -4.23 3.14 12.61
CA ASP A 185 -5.11 3.85 11.68
C ASP A 185 -4.82 3.46 10.24
N CYS A 186 -3.55 3.45 9.82
CA CYS A 186 -3.18 3.01 8.49
C CYS A 186 -3.59 1.55 8.29
N ARG A 187 -3.35 0.68 9.28
CA ARG A 187 -3.74 -0.73 9.22
C ARG A 187 -5.24 -0.92 8.98
N LEU A 188 -6.06 -0.25 9.79
CA LEU A 188 -7.51 -0.36 9.73
C LEU A 188 -8.08 0.32 8.49
N VAL A 189 -7.51 1.44 8.03
CA VAL A 189 -8.01 2.18 6.86
C VAL A 189 -7.66 1.49 5.54
N SER A 190 -6.47 0.87 5.43
CA SER A 190 -6.10 0.12 4.22
C SER A 190 -6.57 -1.33 4.24
N GLY A 191 -6.90 -1.87 5.42
CA GLY A 191 -7.12 -3.30 5.61
C GLY A 191 -5.85 -4.11 5.33
N THR A 192 -4.66 -3.58 5.67
CA THR A 192 -3.36 -4.26 5.50
C THR A 192 -2.46 -4.03 6.71
N ASN A 193 -1.58 -4.98 7.04
CA ASN A 193 -0.71 -4.85 8.24
C ASN A 193 0.39 -3.79 8.10
N VAL A 194 0.67 -3.37 6.86
CA VAL A 194 1.65 -2.34 6.53
C VAL A 194 1.15 -1.59 5.30
N ILE A 195 1.44 -0.30 5.26
CA ILE A 195 1.33 0.53 4.06
C ILE A 195 2.68 1.17 3.75
N ALA A 196 2.94 1.44 2.48
CA ALA A 196 4.11 2.17 2.03
C ALA A 196 3.69 3.49 1.38
N TRP A 197 4.37 4.56 1.78
CA TRP A 197 4.10 5.92 1.34
C TRP A 197 5.30 6.50 0.61
N MET A 198 5.05 7.21 -0.49
CA MET A 198 6.00 8.11 -1.15
C MET A 198 5.56 9.55 -0.89
N PHE A 199 6.45 10.40 -0.39
CA PHE A 199 6.13 11.79 -0.03
C PHE A 199 6.33 12.71 -1.23
N VAL A 200 5.24 13.27 -1.76
CA VAL A 200 5.26 14.01 -3.03
C VAL A 200 4.60 15.39 -2.88
N PRO A 201 5.24 16.47 -3.33
CA PRO A 201 4.60 17.79 -3.44
C PRO A 201 3.42 17.78 -4.41
N LEU A 202 2.34 18.48 -4.06
CA LEU A 202 1.11 18.56 -4.86
C LEU A 202 1.34 19.12 -6.28
N ASP A 203 2.33 19.98 -6.47
CA ASP A 203 2.70 20.58 -7.76
C ASP A 203 3.54 19.66 -8.65
N HIS A 204 3.98 18.50 -8.15
CA HIS A 204 4.66 17.45 -8.91
C HIS A 204 3.72 16.30 -9.29
N ILE A 205 2.42 16.47 -9.09
CA ILE A 205 1.38 15.52 -9.48
C ILE A 205 0.57 16.11 -10.64
N THR A 206 0.35 15.32 -11.70
CA THR A 206 -0.45 15.72 -12.87
C THR A 206 -1.60 14.74 -13.12
N PRO A 207 -2.86 15.21 -13.21
CA PRO A 207 -3.30 16.59 -12.99
C PRO A 207 -3.07 17.02 -11.55
N ARG A 208 -2.77 18.31 -11.34
CA ARG A 208 -2.58 18.87 -9.99
C ARG A 208 -3.82 18.56 -9.14
N PRO A 209 -3.68 17.87 -7.99
CA PRO A 209 -4.83 17.56 -7.16
C PRO A 209 -5.51 18.86 -6.69
N PRO A 210 -6.85 18.94 -6.74
CA PRO A 210 -7.57 20.06 -6.14
C PRO A 210 -7.41 20.07 -4.62
N LYS A 211 -7.86 21.13 -3.94
CA LYS A 211 -7.74 21.27 -2.47
C LYS A 211 -8.37 20.12 -1.68
N ASP A 212 -9.40 19.49 -2.23
CA ASP A 212 -10.07 18.34 -1.65
C ASP A 212 -9.51 16.99 -2.12
N LEU A 213 -8.41 17.01 -2.88
CA LEU A 213 -7.67 15.85 -3.38
C LEU A 213 -8.51 14.90 -4.25
N SER A 214 -9.66 15.35 -4.74
CA SER A 214 -10.55 14.53 -5.57
C SER A 214 -9.98 14.38 -6.98
N ILE A 215 -9.47 13.19 -7.32
CA ILE A 215 -9.06 12.83 -8.68
C ILE A 215 -9.93 11.66 -9.14
N GLY A 216 -10.68 11.87 -10.23
CA GLY A 216 -11.54 10.84 -10.82
C GLY A 216 -12.55 10.27 -9.82
N THR A 217 -12.49 8.97 -9.54
CA THR A 217 -13.42 8.28 -8.61
C THR A 217 -12.99 8.35 -7.14
N ALA A 218 -11.98 9.16 -6.80
CA ALA A 218 -11.50 9.31 -5.44
C ALA A 218 -12.60 9.86 -4.51
N LYS A 219 -12.73 9.23 -3.33
CA LYS A 219 -13.47 9.71 -2.18
C LYS A 219 -12.49 10.17 -1.10
N ARG A 220 -12.82 11.27 -0.45
CA ARG A 220 -12.08 11.83 0.68
C ARG A 220 -12.92 11.78 1.93
N TYR A 221 -12.30 11.53 3.07
CA TYR A 221 -12.89 11.80 4.37
C TYR A 221 -11.83 12.32 5.35
N LYS A 222 -12.29 12.99 6.42
CA LYS A 222 -11.45 13.40 7.54
C LYS A 222 -11.41 12.28 8.57
N SER A 223 -10.25 11.70 8.84
CA SER A 223 -10.09 10.72 9.93
C SER A 223 -9.92 11.40 11.29
N THR A 224 -9.31 12.59 11.29
CA THR A 224 -9.30 13.55 12.40
C THR A 224 -9.50 14.96 11.83
N GLU A 225 -9.53 15.99 12.68
CA GLU A 225 -9.73 17.38 12.22
C GLU A 225 -8.70 17.79 11.16
N ASP A 226 -7.45 17.37 11.32
CA ASP A 226 -6.30 17.80 10.54
C ASP A 226 -5.80 16.75 9.52
N VAL A 227 -6.45 15.59 9.43
CA VAL A 227 -6.02 14.48 8.57
C VAL A 227 -7.08 14.09 7.56
N ASN A 228 -6.71 14.14 6.29
CA ASN A 228 -7.51 13.70 5.16
C ASN A 228 -6.99 12.35 4.63
N ARG A 229 -7.90 11.41 4.43
CA ARG A 229 -7.65 10.11 3.83
C ARG A 229 -8.40 10.03 2.51
N VAL A 230 -7.74 9.53 1.46
CA VAL A 230 -8.30 9.47 0.11
C VAL A 230 -8.19 8.05 -0.42
N PHE A 231 -9.29 7.50 -0.92
CA PHE A 231 -9.36 6.17 -1.52
C PHE A 231 -10.22 6.18 -2.78
N CYS A 232 -10.03 5.22 -3.68
CA CYS A 232 -10.89 5.06 -4.85
C CYS A 232 -12.28 4.56 -4.44
N GLY A 233 -13.33 5.33 -4.71
CA GLY A 233 -14.70 4.97 -4.37
C GLY A 233 -15.28 3.80 -5.16
N THR A 234 -14.56 3.30 -6.17
CA THR A 234 -14.96 2.15 -7.01
C THR A 234 -14.28 0.86 -6.58
N CYS A 235 -12.95 0.83 -6.44
CA CYS A 235 -12.21 -0.39 -6.09
C CYS A 235 -11.64 -0.41 -4.66
N GLY A 236 -11.77 0.68 -3.91
CA GLY A 236 -11.31 0.76 -2.52
C GLY A 236 -9.83 1.07 -2.35
N ALA A 237 -9.06 1.23 -3.43
CA ALA A 237 -7.61 1.46 -3.33
C ALA A 237 -7.29 2.71 -2.53
N THR A 238 -6.43 2.59 -1.53
CA THR A 238 -5.84 3.74 -0.84
C THR A 238 -5.04 4.57 -1.84
N VAL A 239 -5.22 5.89 -1.83
CA VAL A 239 -4.58 6.81 -2.79
C VAL A 239 -3.65 7.78 -2.08
N PHE A 240 -4.21 8.61 -1.19
CA PHE A 240 -3.46 9.64 -0.47
C PHE A 240 -3.72 9.61 1.03
N TYR A 241 -2.68 9.93 1.79
CA TYR A 241 -2.79 10.55 3.11
C TYR A 241 -2.33 12.01 3.01
N HIS A 242 -3.01 12.91 3.72
CA HIS A 242 -2.67 14.33 3.78
C HIS A 242 -2.95 14.85 5.18
N CYS A 243 -2.05 15.67 5.72
CA CYS A 243 -2.26 16.36 6.99
C CYS A 243 -1.97 17.86 6.90
N ASP A 244 -2.66 18.65 7.71
CA ASP A 244 -2.59 20.11 7.67
C ASP A 244 -1.24 20.67 8.14
N GLU A 245 -0.45 19.88 8.89
CA GLU A 245 0.95 20.21 9.25
C GLU A 245 1.88 20.26 8.02
N ARG A 246 1.52 19.56 6.94
CA ARG A 246 2.30 19.46 5.70
C ARG A 246 1.42 19.78 4.48
N PRO A 247 0.87 21.01 4.39
CA PRO A 247 -0.25 21.32 3.50
C PRO A 247 0.07 21.19 2.01
N HIS A 248 1.35 21.16 1.64
CA HIS A 248 1.81 21.06 0.25
C HIS A 248 2.30 19.66 -0.14
N ILE A 249 2.37 18.71 0.79
CA ILE A 249 2.84 17.34 0.57
C ILE A 249 1.67 16.38 0.72
N VAL A 250 1.58 15.41 -0.16
CA VAL A 250 0.73 14.23 0.02
C VAL A 250 1.58 12.98 0.11
N ASP A 251 1.10 12.04 0.90
CA ASP A 251 1.70 10.72 1.02
C ASP A 251 0.97 9.84 0.01
N VAL A 252 1.65 9.47 -1.07
CA VAL A 252 1.10 8.66 -2.15
C VAL A 252 1.28 7.19 -1.82
N ALA A 253 0.18 6.44 -1.85
CA ALA A 253 0.16 5.01 -1.62
C ALA A 253 1.02 4.29 -2.68
N MET A 254 2.13 3.66 -2.27
CA MET A 254 3.05 3.05 -3.24
C MET A 254 2.45 1.84 -3.94
N GLY A 255 1.44 1.20 -3.33
CA GLY A 255 0.74 0.07 -3.93
C GLY A 255 0.00 0.40 -5.21
N ILE A 256 -0.22 1.68 -5.56
CA ILE A 256 -0.81 2.08 -6.86
C ILE A 256 0.23 2.56 -7.89
N LEU A 257 1.52 2.57 -7.58
CA LEU A 257 2.57 2.98 -8.52
C LEU A 257 2.77 1.94 -9.62
N ARG A 258 3.16 2.41 -10.81
CA ARG A 258 3.45 1.59 -12.01
C ARG A 258 4.92 1.74 -12.40
N ALA A 259 5.82 1.57 -11.44
CA ALA A 259 7.25 1.64 -11.71
C ALA A 259 7.68 0.37 -12.48
N PRO A 260 8.39 0.50 -13.61
CA PRO A 260 8.79 -0.65 -14.43
C PRO A 260 9.74 -1.60 -13.69
N GLU A 261 10.52 -1.10 -12.74
CA GLU A 261 11.43 -1.87 -11.90
C GLU A 261 10.71 -2.65 -10.79
N GLY A 262 9.47 -2.27 -10.44
CA GLY A 262 8.64 -2.98 -9.49
C GLY A 262 8.05 -2.14 -8.35
N ALA A 263 7.44 -2.82 -7.39
CA ALA A 263 6.59 -2.23 -6.36
C ALA A 263 7.35 -1.42 -5.30
N MET A 264 8.66 -1.66 -5.12
CA MET A 264 9.52 -0.86 -4.24
C MET A 264 9.94 0.45 -4.92
N ALA A 265 9.80 0.56 -6.25
CA ALA A 265 10.02 1.77 -7.04
C ALA A 265 11.37 2.46 -6.71
N GLU A 266 12.45 1.68 -6.62
CA GLU A 266 13.75 2.16 -6.15
C GLU A 266 14.42 3.16 -7.08
N ASP A 267 14.04 3.19 -8.36
CA ASP A 267 14.52 4.25 -9.26
C ASP A 267 13.87 5.60 -8.91
N TRP A 268 12.72 5.57 -8.24
CA TRP A 268 11.92 6.75 -7.88
C TRP A 268 12.00 7.16 -6.42
N SER A 269 12.48 6.27 -5.55
CA SER A 269 12.39 6.45 -4.11
C SER A 269 13.70 6.19 -3.37
N ILE A 270 13.89 6.93 -2.28
CA ILE A 270 14.87 6.63 -1.23
C ILE A 270 14.09 6.22 0.03
N TRP A 271 14.33 4.99 0.49
CA TRP A 271 13.58 4.41 1.59
C TRP A 271 14.18 4.73 2.95
N ARG A 272 13.33 5.03 3.95
CA ARG A 272 13.71 4.91 5.36
C ARG A 272 13.69 3.44 5.75
N ALA A 273 14.84 2.78 5.62
CA ALA A 273 14.94 1.33 5.73
C ALA A 273 15.01 0.80 7.17
N GLY A 274 15.45 1.62 8.12
CA GLY A 274 15.76 1.17 9.48
C GLY A 274 14.60 1.20 10.46
N ARG A 275 13.54 1.97 10.18
CA ARG A 275 12.40 2.10 11.08
C ARG A 275 11.11 2.51 10.33
N PRO A 276 10.03 1.69 10.38
CA PRO A 276 8.72 2.12 9.93
C PRO A 276 8.14 3.15 10.89
N ALA A 277 7.14 3.91 10.46
CA ALA A 277 6.36 4.75 11.36
C ALA A 277 5.57 3.90 12.36
N TRP A 278 5.51 4.35 13.62
CA TRP A 278 4.76 3.73 14.72
C TRP A 278 5.02 2.22 14.93
N PRO A 279 6.29 1.77 15.02
CA PRO A 279 6.63 0.34 15.11
C PRO A 279 5.99 -0.36 16.31
N GLU A 280 5.77 0.35 17.42
CA GLU A 280 5.09 -0.17 18.60
C GLU A 280 3.65 -0.62 18.33
N ASN A 281 2.93 0.04 17.42
CA ASN A 281 1.57 -0.37 17.04
C ASN A 281 1.59 -1.67 16.24
N GLY A 282 2.48 -1.77 15.24
CA GLY A 282 2.69 -3.01 14.50
C GLY A 282 3.12 -4.15 15.41
N MET A 283 4.05 -3.90 16.33
CA MET A 283 4.52 -4.88 17.31
C MET A 283 3.39 -5.36 18.23
N ARG A 284 2.52 -4.43 18.65
CA ARG A 284 1.35 -4.73 19.47
C ARG A 284 0.32 -5.57 18.73
N TYR A 285 0.14 -5.35 17.43
CA TYR A 285 -0.81 -6.09 16.61
C TYR A 285 -0.29 -7.48 16.20
N HIS A 286 0.93 -7.55 15.66
CA HIS A 286 1.56 -8.80 15.28
C HIS A 286 3.09 -8.69 15.37
N ALA A 287 3.66 -9.04 16.52
CA ALA A 287 5.08 -8.87 16.82
C ALA A 287 6.02 -9.61 15.85
N GLY A 288 5.67 -10.84 15.44
CA GLY A 288 6.49 -11.64 14.53
C GLY A 288 6.69 -11.00 13.16
N PHE A 289 5.58 -10.73 12.46
CA PHE A 289 5.55 -9.96 11.22
C PHE A 289 6.29 -8.63 11.35
N SER A 290 6.03 -7.85 12.40
CA SER A 290 6.66 -6.55 12.57
C SER A 290 8.18 -6.63 12.76
N ARG A 291 8.69 -7.62 13.51
CA ARG A 291 10.13 -7.89 13.58
C ARG A 291 10.71 -8.26 12.23
N ALA A 292 10.09 -9.22 11.54
CA ALA A 292 10.53 -9.66 10.22
C ALA A 292 10.58 -8.50 9.21
N LEU A 293 9.57 -7.64 9.23
CA LEU A 293 9.52 -6.43 8.41
C LEU A 293 10.64 -5.44 8.75
N ILE A 294 10.82 -5.12 10.03
CA ILE A 294 11.81 -4.14 10.49
C ILE A 294 13.24 -4.62 10.19
N GLU A 295 13.56 -5.86 10.56
CA GLU A 295 14.88 -6.44 10.34
C GLU A 295 15.15 -6.71 8.87
N GLY A 296 14.12 -7.17 8.15
CA GLY A 296 14.16 -7.35 6.71
C GLY A 296 14.45 -6.04 5.98
N MET A 297 13.71 -4.97 6.28
CA MET A 297 13.92 -3.66 5.66
C MET A 297 15.31 -3.10 5.96
N LYS A 298 15.81 -3.28 7.19
CA LYS A 298 17.18 -2.88 7.57
C LYS A 298 18.23 -3.53 6.68
N ARG A 299 18.13 -4.85 6.47
CA ARG A 299 19.05 -5.63 5.61
C ARG A 299 18.90 -5.25 4.15
N TRP A 300 17.67 -5.33 3.63
CA TRP A 300 17.31 -5.00 2.25
C TRP A 300 17.78 -3.59 1.87
N GLY A 301 17.56 -2.60 2.75
CA GLY A 301 17.98 -1.22 2.51
C GLY A 301 19.49 -1.05 2.54
N ALA A 302 20.19 -1.69 3.48
CA ALA A 302 21.65 -1.63 3.54
C ALA A 302 22.32 -2.21 2.29
N GLU A 303 21.81 -3.34 1.79
CA GLU A 303 22.28 -4.00 0.56
C GLU A 303 22.07 -3.15 -0.69
N ARG A 304 21.07 -2.26 -0.68
CA ARG A 304 20.65 -1.44 -1.83
C ARG A 304 21.00 0.05 -1.68
N GLY A 305 21.74 0.42 -0.64
CA GLY A 305 22.23 1.79 -0.43
C GLY A 305 21.20 2.76 0.13
N HIS A 306 20.09 2.28 0.71
CA HIS A 306 19.10 3.11 1.38
C HIS A 306 19.54 3.48 2.81
N PRO A 307 19.28 4.70 3.28
CA PRO A 307 19.57 5.12 4.63
C PRO A 307 18.71 4.36 5.65
N GLN A 308 19.29 4.08 6.81
CA GLN A 308 18.57 3.48 7.94
C GLN A 308 17.55 4.44 8.54
N GLU A 309 17.87 5.73 8.63
CA GLU A 309 17.01 6.71 9.27
C GLU A 309 17.12 8.07 8.58
N PHE A 310 16.01 8.78 8.51
CA PHE A 310 15.95 10.20 8.21
C PHE A 310 14.65 10.79 8.74
N LYS A 311 14.70 12.08 9.09
CA LYS A 311 13.52 12.79 9.55
C LYS A 311 12.65 13.15 8.34
N ILE A 312 11.43 12.63 8.33
CA ILE A 312 10.34 13.17 7.51
C ILE A 312 9.84 14.42 8.26
N PRO A 313 9.89 15.62 7.64
CA PRO A 313 9.58 16.88 8.29
C PRO A 313 8.21 16.93 8.97
#